data_AF-A0A1H7GZD5-F1
#
_entry.id   AF-A0A1H7GZD5-F1
#
_cell.length_a   1.000
_cell.length_b   1.000
_cell.length_c   1.000
_cell.angle_alpha   90.00
_cell.angle_beta   90.00
_cell.angle_gamma   90.00
#
_symmetry.space_group_name_H-M   'P 1'
#
loop_
_entity.id
_entity.type
_entity.pdbx_description
1 polymer ?
#
loop_
_entity_poly.entity_id
_entity_poly.type
_entity_poly.pdbx_seq_one_letter_code
_entity_poly.pdbx_strand_id
1 'polypeptide(L)'
;MKTNFTTLAAAACLSAALAGCGHSEIDTVNATTIPQDSTHTYKTALSNRASCEKENWRKFKDDTNRTVVEYRCELKNGAALLAAFRQQKIGDTQHDFQGYYNGLDQTAGSIQNPEALEKQLADTQSQLARLQANGTPPADTPEALKQGLVNRASEMDAAQSAVERAQRELDDARSNQTGVQQERARFEQQEKDTLAQIDKTYGGVTGVSEVFQWYVRDDDVVPAWSGVELAKQDGSTSRLDRNWNQTMGDLLSHRGNDHVHAVLNIPDNIVPGQQPSAS
;
A
#
# COMPACT_ATOMS: atom_id res chain seq x y z
N MET A 1 -6.09 -93.60 -29.89
CA MET A 1 -5.43 -93.63 -28.56
C MET A 1 -3.96 -93.29 -28.76
N LYS A 2 -3.41 -92.44 -27.89
CA LYS A 2 -2.08 -91.78 -27.89
C LYS A 2 -1.99 -90.43 -28.60
N THR A 3 -2.34 -89.42 -27.80
CA THR A 3 -1.87 -88.03 -27.83
C THR A 3 -0.35 -87.95 -27.76
N ASN A 4 0.24 -86.89 -28.34
CA ASN A 4 1.42 -86.21 -27.82
C ASN A 4 1.46 -84.75 -28.31
N PHE A 5 1.41 -83.83 -27.36
CA PHE A 5 1.65 -82.39 -27.50
C PHE A 5 3.13 -82.10 -27.21
N THR A 6 3.78 -81.24 -27.99
CA THR A 6 5.08 -80.58 -27.74
C THR A 6 5.39 -79.72 -28.97
N THR A 7 5.91 -78.49 -29.00
CA THR A 7 6.34 -77.49 -28.02
C THR A 7 6.47 -76.15 -28.77
N LEU A 8 6.28 -75.04 -28.04
CA LEU A 8 6.54 -73.64 -28.33
C LEU A 8 7.64 -73.29 -29.37
N ALA A 9 7.35 -72.24 -30.16
CA ALA A 9 8.34 -71.25 -30.58
C ALA A 9 7.67 -69.85 -30.63
N ALA A 10 7.64 -69.16 -29.49
CA ALA A 10 7.27 -67.75 -29.42
C ALA A 10 8.52 -66.91 -29.78
N ALA A 11 8.45 -66.19 -30.90
CA ALA A 11 9.47 -65.24 -31.31
C ALA A 11 9.43 -64.03 -30.36
N ALA A 12 10.45 -63.91 -29.52
CA ALA A 12 10.67 -62.73 -28.69
C ALA A 12 11.30 -61.61 -29.54
N CYS A 13 10.49 -60.63 -29.95
CA CYS A 13 11.00 -59.34 -30.39
C CYS A 13 11.53 -58.58 -29.17
N LEU A 14 12.83 -58.71 -28.89
CA LEU A 14 13.53 -57.78 -28.02
C LEU A 14 13.66 -56.43 -28.74
N SER A 15 12.62 -55.60 -28.62
CA SER A 15 12.78 -54.16 -28.81
C SER A 15 13.56 -53.64 -27.61
N ALA A 16 14.87 -53.47 -27.79
CA ALA A 16 15.72 -52.74 -26.86
C ALA A 16 15.16 -51.31 -26.75
N ALA A 17 14.39 -51.06 -25.70
CA ALA A 17 14.16 -49.71 -25.23
C ALA A 17 15.53 -49.16 -24.80
N LEU A 18 16.10 -48.30 -25.63
CA LEU A 18 17.07 -47.30 -25.20
C LEU A 18 16.35 -46.44 -24.15
N ALA A 19 16.27 -46.93 -22.92
CA ALA A 19 16.15 -46.06 -21.77
C ALA A 19 17.46 -45.28 -21.74
N GLY A 20 17.48 -44.14 -22.44
CA GLY A 20 18.48 -43.14 -22.16
C GLY A 20 18.40 -42.90 -20.66
N CYS A 21 19.52 -43.09 -19.96
CA CYS A 21 19.74 -42.52 -18.63
C CYS A 21 19.75 -40.99 -18.81
N GLY A 22 18.58 -40.43 -19.12
CA GLY A 22 18.38 -39.04 -19.42
C GLY A 22 18.51 -38.27 -18.12
N HIS A 23 19.54 -37.45 -18.02
CA HIS A 23 19.58 -36.39 -17.00
C HIS A 23 18.27 -35.59 -17.13
N SER A 24 17.58 -35.39 -16.01
CA SER A 24 16.38 -34.56 -16.05
C SER A 24 16.78 -33.09 -16.24
N GLU A 25 15.88 -32.28 -16.81
CA GLU A 25 16.12 -30.84 -16.93
C GLU A 25 16.30 -30.19 -15.54
N ILE A 26 15.70 -30.78 -14.51
CA ILE A 26 15.91 -30.40 -13.11
C ILE A 26 17.36 -30.66 -12.70
N ASP A 27 17.94 -31.81 -13.05
CA ASP A 27 19.34 -32.13 -12.76
C ASP A 27 20.29 -31.17 -13.48
N THR A 28 19.93 -30.79 -14.72
CA THR A 28 20.68 -29.81 -15.53
C THR A 28 20.72 -28.44 -14.84
N VAL A 29 19.57 -27.94 -14.38
CA VAL A 29 19.49 -26.69 -13.59
C VAL A 29 20.27 -26.83 -12.28
N ASN A 30 20.07 -27.93 -11.55
CA ASN A 30 20.73 -28.16 -10.26
C ASN A 30 22.27 -28.17 -10.34
N ALA A 31 22.81 -28.68 -11.44
CA ALA A 31 24.25 -28.75 -11.69
C ALA A 31 24.86 -27.44 -12.21
N THR A 32 24.03 -26.51 -12.68
CA THR A 32 24.50 -25.23 -13.25
C THR A 32 25.06 -24.32 -12.16
N THR A 33 26.25 -23.76 -12.41
CA THR A 33 26.89 -22.76 -11.56
C THR A 33 26.14 -21.44 -11.59
N ILE A 34 26.04 -20.77 -10.45
CA ILE A 34 25.33 -19.51 -10.34
C ILE A 34 26.20 -18.39 -10.92
N PRO A 35 25.70 -17.57 -11.87
CA PRO A 35 26.50 -16.50 -12.48
C PRO A 35 27.05 -15.46 -11.49
N GLN A 36 26.34 -15.24 -10.39
CA GLN A 36 26.71 -14.30 -9.32
C GLN A 36 27.82 -14.83 -8.42
N ASP A 37 27.96 -16.15 -8.30
CA ASP A 37 29.00 -16.81 -7.50
C ASP A 37 29.27 -18.22 -8.04
N SER A 38 30.38 -18.37 -8.77
CA SER A 38 30.78 -19.64 -9.39
C SER A 38 31.19 -20.73 -8.38
N THR A 39 31.29 -20.41 -7.09
CA THR A 39 31.57 -21.42 -6.05
C THR A 39 30.33 -22.26 -5.70
N HIS A 40 29.15 -21.82 -6.15
CA HIS A 40 27.87 -22.47 -5.89
C HIS A 40 27.17 -22.92 -7.19
N THR A 41 26.50 -24.07 -7.13
CA THR A 41 25.44 -24.42 -8.09
C THR A 41 24.07 -24.04 -7.54
N TYR A 42 23.05 -23.96 -8.41
CA TYR A 42 21.67 -23.69 -7.97
C TYR A 42 21.20 -24.65 -6.89
N LYS A 43 21.54 -25.95 -6.99
CA LYS A 43 21.24 -26.92 -5.93
C LYS A 43 21.87 -26.53 -4.60
N THR A 44 23.16 -26.21 -4.59
CA THR A 44 23.87 -25.91 -3.33
C THR A 44 23.40 -24.61 -2.66
N ALA A 45 22.99 -23.61 -3.45
CA ALA A 45 22.46 -22.36 -2.93
C ALA A 45 21.04 -22.51 -2.40
N LEU A 46 20.17 -23.24 -3.12
CA LEU A 46 18.75 -23.32 -2.83
C LEU A 46 18.39 -24.37 -1.76
N SER A 47 19.20 -25.41 -1.60
CA SER A 47 18.94 -26.47 -0.62
C SER A 47 19.24 -26.05 0.82
N ASN A 48 18.50 -26.65 1.78
CA ASN A 48 18.74 -26.55 3.23
C ASN A 48 18.82 -25.10 3.77
N ARG A 49 18.08 -24.15 3.17
CA ARG A 49 18.03 -22.76 3.65
C ARG A 49 17.17 -22.67 4.91
N ALA A 50 17.66 -21.96 5.93
CA ALA A 50 16.91 -21.75 7.17
C ALA A 50 15.65 -20.88 6.97
N SER A 51 15.63 -20.08 5.90
CA SER A 51 14.47 -19.34 5.41
C SER A 51 13.36 -20.22 4.81
N CYS A 52 13.67 -21.49 4.50
CA CYS A 52 12.78 -22.38 3.76
C CYS A 52 12.18 -23.47 4.66
N GLU A 53 10.85 -23.50 4.77
CA GLU A 53 10.15 -24.55 5.51
C GLU A 53 10.04 -25.83 4.66
N LYS A 54 9.72 -25.67 3.37
CA LYS A 54 9.57 -26.77 2.42
C LYS A 54 9.99 -26.35 1.03
N GLU A 55 10.82 -27.18 0.40
CA GLU A 55 11.24 -27.00 -0.98
C GLU A 55 10.58 -28.01 -1.93
N ASN A 56 10.35 -27.59 -3.16
CA ASN A 56 9.84 -28.43 -4.22
C ASN A 56 10.45 -28.04 -5.57
N TRP A 57 10.83 -29.05 -6.33
CA TRP A 57 11.27 -28.90 -7.72
C TRP A 57 10.22 -29.53 -8.64
N ARG A 58 9.87 -28.82 -9.71
CA ARG A 58 8.98 -29.37 -10.74
C ARG A 58 9.40 -28.91 -12.12
N LYS A 59 8.92 -29.64 -13.12
CA LYS A 59 9.00 -29.23 -14.52
C LYS A 59 7.62 -29.19 -15.15
N PHE A 60 7.41 -28.21 -16.03
CA PHE A 60 6.16 -28.08 -16.78
C PHE A 60 6.43 -27.42 -18.13
N LYS A 61 5.41 -27.40 -18.99
CA LYS A 61 5.42 -26.67 -20.26
C LYS A 61 4.68 -25.35 -20.07
N ASP A 62 5.28 -24.24 -20.49
CA ASP A 62 4.59 -22.95 -20.53
C ASP A 62 3.62 -22.86 -21.72
N ASP A 63 2.93 -21.73 -21.85
CA ASP A 63 1.94 -21.48 -22.92
C ASP A 63 2.55 -21.51 -24.33
N THR A 64 3.88 -21.42 -24.44
CA THR A 64 4.64 -21.50 -25.70
C THR A 64 5.31 -22.87 -25.90
N ASN A 65 4.94 -23.87 -25.09
CA ASN A 65 5.47 -25.24 -25.10
C ASN A 65 6.98 -25.34 -24.79
N ARG A 66 7.56 -24.33 -24.12
CA ARG A 66 8.93 -24.37 -23.62
C ARG A 66 8.99 -25.15 -22.30
N THR A 67 10.06 -25.90 -22.08
CA THR A 67 10.30 -26.57 -20.79
C THR A 67 10.71 -25.52 -19.75
N VAL A 68 9.94 -25.44 -18.67
CA VAL A 68 10.26 -24.63 -17.50
C VAL A 68 10.59 -25.56 -16.35
N VAL A 69 11.72 -25.29 -15.69
CA VAL A 69 12.06 -25.86 -14.39
C VAL A 69 11.75 -24.82 -13.33
N GLU A 70 11.03 -25.20 -12.28
CA GLU A 70 10.69 -24.34 -11.16
C GLU A 70 11.22 -24.93 -9.87
N TYR A 71 11.93 -24.09 -9.12
CA TYR A 71 12.15 -24.27 -7.69
C TYR A 71 11.14 -23.42 -6.94
N ARG A 72 10.54 -24.01 -5.90
CA ARG A 72 9.66 -23.35 -4.96
C ARG A 72 10.14 -23.59 -3.55
N CYS A 73 10.15 -22.52 -2.76
CA CYS A 73 10.37 -22.56 -1.33
C CYS A 73 9.19 -21.93 -0.61
N GLU A 74 8.52 -22.69 0.27
CA GLU A 74 7.58 -22.13 1.24
C GLU A 74 8.39 -21.36 2.29
N LEU A 75 8.26 -20.04 2.30
CA LEU A 75 9.03 -19.18 3.20
C LEU A 75 8.58 -19.35 4.64
N LYS A 76 9.53 -19.69 5.50
CA LYS A 76 9.30 -19.84 6.93
C LYS A 76 8.80 -18.53 7.51
N ASN A 77 7.69 -18.59 8.25
CA ASN A 77 7.02 -17.42 8.84
C ASN A 77 6.59 -16.31 7.87
N GLY A 78 6.67 -16.51 6.54
CA GLY A 78 6.40 -15.44 5.57
C GLY A 78 5.00 -14.86 5.68
N ALA A 79 3.98 -15.71 5.87
CA ALA A 79 2.60 -15.27 6.06
C ALA A 79 2.42 -14.48 7.37
N ALA A 80 3.05 -14.94 8.45
CA ALA A 80 3.01 -14.27 9.75
C ALA A 80 3.73 -12.91 9.71
N LEU A 81 4.84 -12.82 8.97
CA LEU A 81 5.57 -11.57 8.77
C LEU A 81 4.77 -10.56 7.95
N LEU A 82 4.14 -10.98 6.85
CA LEU A 82 3.22 -10.13 6.08
C LEU A 82 2.01 -9.69 6.91
N ALA A 83 1.47 -10.56 7.77
CA ALA A 83 0.39 -10.19 8.68
C ALA A 83 0.83 -9.12 9.68
N ALA A 84 2.02 -9.24 10.28
CA ALA A 84 2.59 -8.23 11.17
C ALA A 84 2.83 -6.90 10.43
N PHE A 85 3.40 -6.97 9.22
CA PHE A 85 3.61 -5.78 8.39
C PHE A 85 2.30 -5.09 8.00
N ARG A 86 1.25 -5.85 7.69
CA ARG A 86 -0.11 -5.32 7.46
C ARG A 86 -0.61 -4.56 8.68
N GLN A 87 -0.45 -5.11 9.89
CA GLN A 87 -0.89 -4.43 11.12
C GLN A 87 -0.13 -3.13 11.35
N GLN A 88 1.19 -3.13 11.15
CA GLN A 88 1.95 -1.89 11.23
C GLN A 88 1.44 -0.87 10.19
N LYS A 89 1.26 -1.27 8.93
CA LYS A 89 0.74 -0.35 7.90
C LYS A 89 -0.62 0.24 8.26
N ILE A 90 -1.50 -0.54 8.87
CA ILE A 90 -2.78 -0.04 9.38
C ILE A 90 -2.56 0.97 10.51
N GLY A 91 -1.71 0.64 11.49
CA GLY A 91 -1.41 1.53 12.60
C GLY A 91 -0.78 2.85 12.15
N ASP A 92 0.23 2.80 11.29
CA ASP A 92 0.89 3.98 10.71
C ASP A 92 -0.14 4.85 9.96
N THR A 93 -0.99 4.24 9.13
CA THR A 93 -2.06 4.95 8.39
C THR A 93 -3.02 5.66 9.35
N GLN A 94 -3.53 4.93 10.36
CA GLN A 94 -4.47 5.50 11.33
C GLN A 94 -3.82 6.65 12.12
N HIS A 95 -2.55 6.51 12.50
CA HIS A 95 -1.82 7.57 13.18
C HIS A 95 -1.65 8.82 12.30
N ASP A 96 -1.28 8.66 11.04
CA ASP A 96 -1.15 9.77 10.08
C ASP A 96 -2.49 10.52 9.93
N PHE A 97 -3.60 9.79 9.76
CA PHE A 97 -4.93 10.39 9.64
C PHE A 97 -5.42 11.04 10.93
N GLN A 98 -5.11 10.47 12.10
CA GLN A 98 -5.35 11.14 13.39
C GLN A 98 -4.62 12.49 13.45
N GLY A 99 -3.39 12.57 12.96
CA GLY A 99 -2.66 13.83 12.83
C GLY A 99 -3.41 14.86 11.98
N TYR A 100 -3.95 14.45 10.82
CA TYR A 100 -4.75 15.32 9.97
C TYR A 100 -6.05 15.78 10.63
N TYR A 101 -6.79 14.88 11.29
CA TYR A 101 -8.02 15.25 12.00
C TYR A 101 -7.75 16.24 13.14
N ASN A 102 -6.67 16.03 13.90
CA ASN A 102 -6.26 16.97 14.95
C ASN A 102 -5.96 18.37 14.38
N GLY A 103 -5.30 18.46 13.23
CA GLY A 103 -5.06 19.74 12.55
C GLY A 103 -6.34 20.42 12.06
N LEU A 104 -7.31 19.63 11.57
CA LEU A 104 -8.63 20.14 11.20
C LEU A 104 -9.43 20.60 12.42
N ASP A 105 -9.36 19.90 13.55
CA ASP A 105 -10.01 20.31 14.81
C ASP A 105 -9.43 21.61 15.35
N GLN A 106 -8.11 21.78 15.29
CA GLN A 106 -7.45 23.04 15.65
C GLN A 106 -7.90 24.18 14.73
N THR A 107 -7.96 23.93 13.43
CA THR A 107 -8.43 24.92 12.46
C THR A 107 -9.89 25.29 12.74
N ALA A 108 -10.77 24.29 12.93
CA ALA A 108 -12.18 24.51 13.27
C ALA A 108 -12.34 25.33 14.55
N GLY A 109 -11.57 25.02 15.59
CA GLY A 109 -11.59 25.75 16.86
C GLY A 109 -11.08 27.20 16.77
N SER A 110 -10.32 27.54 15.73
CA SER A 110 -9.84 28.91 15.48
C SER A 110 -10.80 29.78 14.66
N ILE A 111 -11.81 29.17 14.03
CA ILE A 111 -12.83 29.89 13.26
C ILE A 111 -13.75 30.63 14.23
N GLN A 112 -13.96 31.92 13.97
CA GLN A 112 -14.90 32.73 14.74
C GLN A 112 -16.32 32.14 14.67
N ASN A 113 -17.01 32.08 15.81
CA ASN A 113 -18.36 31.51 15.88
C ASN A 113 -19.33 32.29 14.97
N PRO A 114 -19.89 31.68 13.91
CA PRO A 114 -20.80 32.37 13.00
C PRO A 114 -22.04 32.95 13.68
N GLU A 115 -22.58 32.29 14.71
CA GLU A 115 -23.74 32.80 15.45
C GLU A 115 -23.41 34.12 16.19
N ALA A 116 -22.19 34.23 16.72
CA ALA A 116 -21.73 35.46 17.36
C ALA A 116 -21.52 36.58 16.33
N LEU A 117 -21.00 36.25 15.15
CA LEU A 117 -20.81 37.19 14.05
C LEU A 117 -22.14 37.65 13.45
N GLU A 118 -23.14 36.77 13.33
CA GLU A 118 -24.50 37.13 12.94
C GLU A 118 -25.12 38.15 13.89
N LYS A 119 -24.95 37.94 15.19
CA LYS A 119 -25.39 38.91 16.19
C LYS A 119 -24.66 40.25 16.05
N GLN A 120 -23.33 40.23 15.89
CA GLN A 120 -22.54 41.44 15.68
C GLN A 120 -22.96 42.20 14.42
N LEU A 121 -23.24 41.50 13.33
CA LEU A 121 -23.76 42.09 12.10
C LEU A 121 -25.11 42.76 12.34
N ALA A 122 -26.05 42.08 13.01
CA ALA A 122 -27.37 42.63 13.33
C ALA A 122 -27.29 43.88 14.24
N ASP A 123 -26.39 43.86 15.22
CA ASP A 123 -26.14 45.00 16.11
C ASP A 123 -25.56 46.19 15.33
N THR A 124 -24.62 45.95 14.42
CA THR A 124 -23.98 46.98 13.58
C THR A 124 -24.98 47.58 12.58
N GLN A 125 -25.82 46.75 11.96
CA GLN A 125 -26.91 47.20 11.09
C GLN A 125 -27.92 48.07 11.85
N SER A 126 -28.25 47.69 13.09
CA SER A 126 -29.14 48.47 13.96
C SER A 126 -28.55 49.85 14.30
N GLN A 127 -27.23 49.94 14.52
CA GLN A 127 -26.55 51.22 14.75
C GLN A 127 -26.60 52.13 13.51
N LEU A 128 -26.34 51.57 12.33
CA LEU A 128 -26.44 52.30 11.06
C LEU A 128 -27.87 52.85 10.85
N ALA A 129 -28.90 52.03 11.08
CA ALA A 129 -30.29 52.44 10.97
C ALA A 129 -30.65 53.58 11.95
N ARG A 130 -30.12 53.56 13.18
CA ARG A 130 -30.29 54.65 14.15
C ARG A 130 -29.61 55.93 13.70
N LEU A 131 -28.40 55.85 13.17
CA LEU A 131 -27.70 57.02 12.62
C LEU A 131 -28.50 57.62 11.47
N GLN A 132 -29.01 56.80 10.55
CA GLN A 132 -29.87 57.23 9.45
C GLN A 132 -31.16 57.89 9.93
N ALA A 133 -31.79 57.37 10.99
CA ALA A 133 -33.05 57.88 11.54
C ALA A 133 -32.90 59.18 12.34
N ASN A 134 -31.78 59.37 13.04
CA ASN A 134 -31.50 60.63 13.73
C ASN A 134 -31.31 61.73 12.68
N GLY A 135 -32.09 62.81 12.69
CA GLY A 135 -32.03 63.85 11.64
C GLY A 135 -30.81 64.79 11.70
N THR A 136 -30.94 65.97 11.10
CA THR A 136 -29.92 67.03 11.13
C THR A 136 -29.54 67.38 12.58
N PRO A 137 -28.24 67.46 12.93
CA PRO A 137 -27.82 67.85 14.27
C PRO A 137 -28.34 69.25 14.62
N PRO A 138 -28.87 69.48 15.83
CA PRO A 138 -29.20 70.82 16.29
C PRO A 138 -27.91 71.65 16.38
N ALA A 139 -27.95 72.88 15.86
CA ALA A 139 -26.79 73.77 15.83
C ALA A 139 -27.22 75.24 15.97
N ASP A 140 -26.52 75.96 16.84
CA ASP A 140 -26.80 77.37 17.15
C ASP A 140 -26.16 78.35 16.14
N THR A 141 -25.25 77.86 15.28
CA THR A 141 -24.56 78.65 14.25
C THR A 141 -24.47 77.91 12.91
N PRO A 142 -24.40 78.62 11.77
CA PRO A 142 -24.18 78.00 10.46
C PRO A 142 -22.89 77.17 10.37
N GLU A 143 -21.82 77.61 11.01
CA GLU A 143 -20.55 76.89 11.07
C GLU A 143 -20.67 75.59 11.87
N ALA A 144 -21.33 75.62 13.03
CA ALA A 144 -21.61 74.42 13.83
C ALA A 144 -22.51 73.43 13.08
N LEU A 145 -23.48 73.94 12.30
CA LEU A 145 -24.32 73.10 11.44
C LEU A 145 -23.50 72.41 10.36
N LYS A 146 -22.64 73.16 9.66
CA LYS A 146 -21.75 72.60 8.62
C LYS A 146 -20.81 71.53 9.20
N GLN A 147 -20.23 71.79 10.38
CA GLN A 147 -19.35 70.84 11.04
C GLN A 147 -20.09 69.58 11.50
N GLY A 148 -21.30 69.72 12.05
CA GLY A 148 -22.16 68.60 12.44
C GLY A 148 -22.54 67.72 11.24
N LEU A 149 -22.81 68.31 10.08
CA LEU A 149 -23.09 67.57 8.85
C LEU A 149 -21.88 66.76 8.35
N VAL A 150 -20.68 67.34 8.39
CA VAL A 150 -19.43 66.65 7.99
C VAL A 150 -19.12 65.49 8.94
N ASN A 151 -19.21 65.71 10.25
CA ASN A 151 -18.97 64.67 11.25
C ASN A 151 -19.96 63.52 11.09
N ARG A 152 -21.25 63.84 10.90
CA ARG A 152 -22.30 62.86 10.66
C ARG A 152 -22.06 62.05 9.38
N ALA A 153 -21.66 62.71 8.28
CA ALA A 153 -21.32 62.00 7.05
C ALA A 153 -20.18 60.99 7.28
N SER A 154 -19.13 61.41 7.99
CA SER A 154 -18.03 60.52 8.37
C SER A 154 -18.47 59.36 9.27
N GLU A 155 -19.39 59.60 10.22
CA GLU A 155 -19.94 58.54 11.09
C GLU A 155 -20.79 57.54 10.30
N MET A 156 -21.57 58.01 9.32
CA MET A 156 -22.33 57.12 8.43
C MET A 156 -21.39 56.26 7.58
N ASP A 157 -20.35 56.85 6.99
CA ASP A 157 -19.37 56.12 6.18
C ASP A 157 -18.63 55.06 7.02
N ALA A 158 -18.28 55.39 8.26
CA ALA A 158 -17.66 54.45 9.19
C ALA A 158 -18.62 53.32 9.59
N ALA A 159 -19.89 53.63 9.86
CA ALA A 159 -20.90 52.64 10.19
C ALA A 159 -21.21 51.71 9.01
N GLN A 160 -21.30 52.24 7.79
CA GLN A 160 -21.43 51.46 6.57
C GLN A 160 -20.25 50.51 6.37
N SER A 161 -19.01 51.04 6.53
CA SER A 161 -17.79 50.24 6.45
C SER A 161 -17.72 49.15 7.54
N ALA A 162 -18.30 49.39 8.71
CA ALA A 162 -18.39 48.40 9.78
C ALA A 162 -19.36 47.27 9.44
N VAL A 163 -20.54 47.57 8.88
CA VAL A 163 -21.49 46.56 8.39
C VAL A 163 -20.84 45.68 7.33
N GLU A 164 -20.14 46.28 6.37
CA GLU A 164 -19.46 45.53 5.32
C GLU A 164 -18.35 44.62 5.86
N ARG A 165 -17.59 45.06 6.86
CA ARG A 165 -16.60 44.22 7.52
C ARG A 165 -17.24 43.07 8.28
N ALA A 166 -18.28 43.33 9.08
CA ALA A 166 -18.98 42.29 9.82
C ALA A 166 -19.62 41.25 8.88
N GLN A 167 -20.14 41.69 7.73
CA GLN A 167 -20.68 40.78 6.71
C GLN A 167 -19.56 39.90 6.12
N ARG A 168 -18.42 40.48 5.74
CA ARG A 168 -17.27 39.71 5.22
C ARG A 168 -16.75 38.72 6.25
N GLU A 169 -16.58 39.14 7.50
CA GLU A 169 -16.13 38.25 8.59
C GLU A 169 -17.09 37.06 8.78
N LEU A 170 -18.40 37.29 8.72
CA LEU A 170 -19.40 36.23 8.78
C LEU A 170 -19.32 35.27 7.58
N ASP A 171 -19.20 35.81 6.37
CA ASP A 171 -19.11 35.02 5.15
C ASP A 171 -17.83 34.18 5.12
N ASP A 172 -16.69 34.76 5.53
CA ASP A 172 -15.41 34.09 5.66
C ASP A 172 -15.48 32.97 6.70
N ALA A 173 -16.07 33.22 7.88
CA ALA A 173 -16.23 32.22 8.92
C ALA A 173 -17.08 31.02 8.45
N ARG A 174 -18.21 31.28 7.77
CA ARG A 174 -19.07 30.25 7.20
C ARG A 174 -18.39 29.47 6.08
N SER A 175 -17.63 30.16 5.21
CA SER A 175 -16.88 29.53 4.13
C SER A 175 -15.78 28.63 4.69
N ASN A 176 -14.99 29.11 5.65
CA ASN A 176 -13.94 28.36 6.32
C ASN A 176 -14.51 27.13 7.04
N GLN A 177 -15.63 27.28 7.76
CA GLN A 177 -16.27 26.15 8.44
C GLN A 177 -16.70 25.07 7.43
N THR A 178 -17.29 25.49 6.31
CA THR A 178 -17.68 24.59 5.22
C THR A 178 -16.46 23.88 4.63
N GLY A 179 -15.37 24.62 4.39
CA GLY A 179 -14.12 24.07 3.86
C GLY A 179 -13.51 23.00 4.78
N VAL A 180 -13.49 23.24 6.08
CA VAL A 180 -13.00 22.24 7.07
C VAL A 180 -13.86 20.97 7.05
N GLN A 181 -15.18 21.09 6.94
CA GLN A 181 -16.07 19.92 6.86
C GLN A 181 -15.85 19.12 5.58
N GLN A 182 -15.64 19.78 4.44
CA GLN A 182 -15.32 19.13 3.18
C GLN A 182 -13.98 18.39 3.24
N GLU A 183 -12.95 19.02 3.79
CA GLU A 183 -11.63 18.38 3.91
C GLU A 183 -11.65 17.20 4.89
N ARG A 184 -12.44 17.28 5.97
CA ARG A 184 -12.67 16.14 6.86
C ARG A 184 -13.27 14.96 6.09
N ALA A 185 -14.35 15.17 5.35
CA ALA A 185 -14.99 14.11 4.58
C ALA A 185 -14.05 13.50 3.54
N ARG A 186 -13.17 14.32 2.94
CA ARG A 186 -12.13 13.86 2.02
C ARG A 186 -11.11 12.96 2.72
N PHE A 187 -10.60 13.35 3.89
CA PHE A 187 -9.66 12.52 4.64
C PHE A 187 -10.30 11.22 5.13
N GLU A 188 -11.56 11.25 5.58
CA GLU A 188 -12.29 10.04 5.96
C GLU A 188 -12.41 9.04 4.80
N GLN A 189 -12.67 9.53 3.59
CA GLN A 189 -12.71 8.66 2.41
C GLN A 189 -11.31 8.14 2.05
N GLN A 190 -10.30 9.01 2.08
CA GLN A 190 -8.92 8.62 1.76
C GLN A 190 -8.36 7.60 2.75
N GLU A 191 -8.69 7.72 4.03
CA GLU A 191 -8.33 6.74 5.07
C GLU A 191 -8.95 5.38 4.74
N LYS A 192 -10.27 5.35 4.47
CA LYS A 192 -10.97 4.11 4.09
C LYS A 192 -10.36 3.46 2.86
N ASP A 193 -10.09 4.24 1.82
CA ASP A 193 -9.50 3.73 0.57
C ASP A 193 -8.09 3.19 0.79
N THR A 194 -7.29 3.88 1.60
CA THR A 194 -5.92 3.44 1.95
C THR A 194 -5.94 2.15 2.74
N LEU A 195 -6.80 2.05 3.76
CA LEU A 195 -6.98 0.83 4.57
C LEU A 195 -7.49 -0.34 3.72
N ALA A 196 -8.44 -0.09 2.81
CA ALA A 196 -8.93 -1.10 1.87
C ALA A 196 -7.82 -1.57 0.91
N GLN A 197 -6.94 -0.68 0.46
CA GLN A 197 -5.81 -1.04 -0.40
C GLN A 197 -4.75 -1.86 0.37
N ILE A 198 -4.50 -1.54 1.64
CA ILE A 198 -3.64 -2.35 2.52
C ILE A 198 -4.24 -3.75 2.67
N ASP A 199 -5.54 -3.86 2.92
CA ASP A 199 -6.22 -5.15 3.06
C ASP A 199 -6.23 -5.94 1.75
N LYS A 200 -6.49 -5.29 0.62
CA LYS A 200 -6.41 -5.93 -0.70
C LYS A 200 -5.03 -6.51 -0.98
N THR A 201 -3.97 -5.82 -0.54
CA THR A 201 -2.59 -6.22 -0.80
C THR A 201 -2.14 -7.37 0.11
N TYR A 202 -2.40 -7.26 1.41
CA TYR A 202 -1.81 -8.14 2.43
C TYR A 202 -2.84 -8.99 3.20
N GLY A 203 -4.12 -8.67 3.08
CA GLY A 203 -5.22 -9.36 3.76
C GLY A 203 -5.40 -10.78 3.26
N GLY A 204 -5.70 -11.69 4.19
CA GLY A 204 -6.02 -13.07 3.90
C GLY A 204 -4.87 -13.91 3.34
N VAL A 205 -3.62 -13.44 3.40
CA VAL A 205 -2.45 -14.24 2.98
C VAL A 205 -2.25 -15.40 3.96
N THR A 206 -2.34 -16.63 3.44
CA THR A 206 -2.20 -17.88 4.21
C THR A 206 -0.88 -18.59 3.91
N GLY A 207 -0.25 -18.30 2.78
CA GLY A 207 1.00 -18.92 2.37
C GLY A 207 1.85 -17.98 1.53
N VAL A 208 3.17 -18.14 1.64
CA VAL A 208 4.15 -17.31 0.94
C VAL A 208 5.21 -18.23 0.37
N SER A 209 5.35 -18.22 -0.95
CA SER A 209 6.36 -19.02 -1.65
C SER A 209 7.33 -18.13 -2.40
N GLU A 210 8.62 -18.29 -2.15
CA GLU A 210 9.64 -17.81 -3.08
C GLU A 210 9.77 -18.80 -4.24
N VAL A 211 9.88 -18.29 -5.47
CA VAL A 211 9.91 -19.10 -6.68
C VAL A 211 11.01 -18.61 -7.61
N PHE A 212 11.77 -19.55 -8.15
CA PHE A 212 12.73 -19.33 -9.23
C PHE A 212 12.38 -20.27 -10.38
N GLN A 213 12.37 -19.72 -11.59
CA GLN A 213 12.07 -20.46 -12.81
C GLN A 213 13.19 -20.28 -13.83
N TRP A 214 13.50 -21.35 -14.54
CA TRP A 214 14.45 -21.38 -15.64
C TRP A 214 13.82 -21.98 -16.88
N TYR A 215 14.23 -21.49 -18.05
CA TYR A 215 14.09 -22.23 -19.30
C TYR A 215 15.30 -23.13 -19.47
N VAL A 216 15.05 -24.36 -19.94
CA VAL A 216 16.10 -25.32 -20.30
C VAL A 216 15.96 -25.64 -21.78
N ARG A 217 17.03 -25.42 -22.56
CA ARG A 217 17.10 -25.72 -23.98
C ARG A 217 18.51 -26.17 -24.35
N ASP A 218 18.65 -27.34 -24.96
CA ASP A 218 19.95 -27.82 -25.49
C ASP A 218 21.09 -27.72 -24.44
N ASP A 219 20.79 -28.07 -23.18
CA ASP A 219 21.62 -27.93 -21.97
C ASP A 219 21.91 -26.49 -21.47
N ASP A 220 21.43 -25.46 -22.18
CA ASP A 220 21.47 -24.08 -21.70
C ASP A 220 20.39 -23.83 -20.65
N VAL A 221 20.81 -23.27 -19.51
CA VAL A 221 19.94 -22.87 -18.40
C VAL A 221 19.83 -21.36 -18.34
N VAL A 222 18.64 -20.84 -18.62
CA VAL A 222 18.38 -19.40 -18.70
C VAL A 222 17.39 -18.99 -17.60
N PRO A 223 17.75 -18.07 -16.69
CA PRO A 223 16.81 -17.46 -15.77
C PRO A 223 15.56 -16.91 -16.48
N ALA A 224 14.38 -17.39 -16.07
CA ALA A 224 13.11 -17.01 -16.67
C ALA A 224 12.32 -16.05 -15.78
N TRP A 225 12.21 -16.37 -14.49
CA TRP A 225 11.43 -15.57 -13.55
C TRP A 225 11.83 -15.83 -12.10
N SER A 226 11.88 -14.78 -11.29
CA SER A 226 12.03 -14.86 -9.84
C SER A 226 10.98 -14.00 -9.17
N GLY A 227 10.38 -14.49 -8.10
CA GLY A 227 9.38 -13.73 -7.38
C GLY A 227 8.82 -14.43 -6.15
N VAL A 228 7.82 -13.78 -5.56
CA VAL A 228 7.05 -14.32 -4.45
C VAL A 228 5.61 -14.55 -4.90
N GLU A 229 5.07 -15.71 -4.54
CA GLU A 229 3.65 -16.02 -4.68
C GLU A 229 2.97 -16.00 -3.32
N LEU A 230 1.90 -15.22 -3.22
CA LEU A 230 1.07 -15.10 -2.03
C LEU A 230 -0.21 -15.91 -2.24
N ALA A 231 -0.36 -17.00 -1.51
CA ALA A 231 -1.60 -17.76 -1.45
C ALA A 231 -2.57 -17.05 -0.49
N LYS A 232 -3.82 -16.87 -0.93
CA LYS A 232 -4.86 -16.21 -0.14
C LYS A 232 -5.95 -17.20 0.30
N GLN A 233 -6.66 -16.83 1.36
CA GLN A 233 -7.74 -17.62 1.95
C GLN A 233 -8.91 -17.86 0.96
N ASP A 234 -9.13 -16.95 0.02
CA ASP A 234 -10.13 -17.10 -1.05
C ASP A 234 -9.70 -18.06 -2.18
N GLY A 235 -8.51 -18.66 -2.07
CA GLY A 235 -7.92 -19.54 -3.06
C GLY A 235 -7.19 -18.82 -4.20
N SER A 236 -7.22 -17.49 -4.23
CA SER A 236 -6.46 -16.72 -5.22
C SER A 236 -4.96 -16.69 -4.91
N THR A 237 -4.16 -16.38 -5.92
CA THR A 237 -2.71 -16.18 -5.77
C THR A 237 -2.31 -14.83 -6.34
N SER A 238 -1.49 -14.09 -5.61
CA SER A 238 -0.86 -12.85 -6.10
C SER A 238 0.62 -13.08 -6.35
N ARG A 239 1.14 -12.52 -7.45
CA ARG A 239 2.57 -12.61 -7.80
C ARG A 239 3.26 -11.27 -7.57
N LEU A 240 4.41 -11.32 -6.93
CA LEU A 240 5.30 -10.19 -6.72
C LEU A 240 6.62 -10.49 -7.44
N ASP A 241 6.86 -9.77 -8.52
CA ASP A 241 8.10 -9.92 -9.28
C ASP A 241 9.30 -9.44 -8.46
N ARG A 242 10.41 -10.15 -8.61
CA ARG A 242 11.69 -9.79 -8.01
C ARG A 242 12.78 -9.80 -9.05
N ASN A 243 13.77 -8.93 -8.86
CA ASN A 243 14.93 -8.92 -9.72
C ASN A 243 15.80 -10.15 -9.42
N TRP A 244 15.99 -11.00 -10.42
CA TRP A 244 16.74 -12.25 -10.29
C TRP A 244 18.11 -12.08 -9.65
N ASN A 245 18.91 -11.14 -10.16
CA ASN A 245 20.28 -10.94 -9.71
C ASN A 245 20.33 -10.46 -8.26
N GLN A 246 19.41 -9.56 -7.88
CA GLN A 246 19.31 -9.07 -6.52
C GLN A 246 18.86 -10.17 -5.56
N THR A 247 17.80 -10.91 -5.89
CA THR A 247 17.28 -11.97 -5.01
C THR A 247 18.27 -13.12 -4.86
N MET A 248 18.92 -13.55 -5.95
CA MET A 248 19.93 -14.60 -5.87
C MET A 248 21.18 -14.13 -5.10
N GLY A 249 21.64 -12.89 -5.33
CA GLY A 249 22.78 -12.33 -4.59
C GLY A 249 22.51 -12.18 -3.10
N ASP A 250 21.31 -11.71 -2.74
CA ASP A 250 20.84 -11.65 -1.35
C ASP A 250 20.80 -13.04 -0.73
N LEU A 251 20.18 -14.02 -1.40
CA LEU A 251 20.10 -15.41 -0.95
C LEU A 251 21.46 -16.05 -0.69
N LEU A 252 22.47 -15.74 -1.52
CA LEU A 252 23.83 -16.24 -1.33
C LEU A 252 24.49 -15.64 -0.07
N SER A 253 24.11 -14.42 0.30
CA SER A 253 24.67 -13.69 1.46
C SER A 253 23.86 -13.92 2.75
N HIS A 254 22.56 -14.15 2.59
CA HIS A 254 21.54 -14.19 3.64
C HIS A 254 20.66 -15.43 3.40
N ARG A 255 20.69 -16.38 4.34
CA ARG A 255 19.99 -17.68 4.20
C ARG A 255 18.94 -17.93 5.28
N GLY A 256 18.73 -16.96 6.17
CA GLY A 256 17.89 -17.07 7.35
C GLY A 256 16.67 -16.15 7.28
N ASN A 257 16.25 -15.67 8.45
CA ASN A 257 15.09 -14.78 8.55
C ASN A 257 15.32 -13.43 7.85
N ASP A 258 16.55 -12.94 7.86
CA ASP A 258 16.99 -11.76 7.11
C ASP A 258 16.60 -11.82 5.63
N HIS A 259 16.80 -12.97 4.99
CA HIS A 259 16.38 -13.18 3.61
C HIS A 259 14.85 -13.15 3.42
N VAL A 260 14.09 -13.68 4.39
CA VAL A 260 12.61 -13.64 4.34
C VAL A 260 12.12 -12.20 4.36
N HIS A 261 12.75 -11.33 5.15
CA HIS A 261 12.46 -9.89 5.16
C HIS A 261 12.83 -9.22 3.83
N ALA A 262 14.05 -9.47 3.35
CA ALA A 262 14.54 -8.91 2.09
C ALA A 262 13.66 -9.29 0.89
N VAL A 263 13.34 -10.58 0.72
CA VAL A 263 12.54 -11.07 -0.41
C VAL A 263 11.08 -10.57 -0.35
N LEU A 264 10.55 -10.31 0.85
CA LEU A 264 9.22 -9.73 1.03
C LEU A 264 9.22 -8.20 1.00
N ASN A 265 10.40 -7.57 0.94
CA ASN A 265 10.59 -6.13 1.05
C ASN A 265 9.95 -5.56 2.33
N ILE A 266 10.17 -6.27 3.45
CA ILE A 266 9.65 -5.93 4.78
C ILE A 266 10.83 -5.48 5.64
N PRO A 267 10.74 -4.33 6.34
CA PRO A 267 11.79 -3.87 7.23
C PRO A 267 12.16 -4.88 8.33
N ASP A 268 13.42 -4.92 8.75
CA ASP A 268 13.92 -5.86 9.77
C ASP A 268 13.30 -5.64 11.16
N ASN A 269 12.78 -4.44 11.44
CA ASN A 269 12.13 -4.13 12.71
C ASN A 269 10.70 -4.73 12.83
N ILE A 270 10.19 -5.40 11.80
CA ILE A 270 8.88 -6.06 11.84
C ILE A 270 9.04 -7.49 12.35
N VAL A 271 8.64 -7.76 13.59
CA VAL A 271 8.70 -9.13 14.12
C VAL A 271 7.28 -9.70 14.26
N PRO A 272 6.99 -10.90 13.73
CA PRO A 272 5.71 -11.56 13.96
C PRO A 272 5.40 -11.67 15.46
N GLY A 273 4.20 -11.25 15.86
CA GLY A 273 3.74 -11.34 17.25
C GLY A 273 4.17 -10.19 18.17
N GLN A 274 4.98 -9.22 17.71
CA GLN A 274 5.11 -7.95 18.40
C GLN A 274 3.94 -7.04 18.02
N GLN A 275 3.17 -6.59 19.01
CA GLN A 275 2.24 -5.48 18.80
C GLN A 275 3.05 -4.22 18.47
N PRO A 276 2.56 -3.33 17.58
CA PRO A 276 3.17 -2.03 17.37
C PRO A 276 3.29 -1.33 18.73
N SER A 277 4.49 -0.87 19.07
CA SER A 277 4.67 -0.07 20.28
C SER A 277 3.88 1.22 20.09
N ALA A 278 2.84 1.42 20.89
CA ALA A 278 2.15 2.71 20.95
C ALA A 278 3.19 3.77 21.30
N SER A 279 3.52 4.62 20.32
CA SER A 279 4.38 5.78 20.48
C SER A 279 3.53 7.03 20.38
#